data_AF-A0A961UWP6-F1
#
_entry.id   AF-A0A961UWP6-F1
#
_cell.length_a   1.000
_cell.length_b   1.000
_cell.length_c   1.000
_cell.angle_alpha   90.00
_cell.angle_beta   90.00
_cell.angle_gamma   90.00
#
_symmetry.space_group_name_H-M   'P 1'
#
loop_
_entity.id
_entity.type
_entity.pdbx_description
1 polymer ?
#
loop_
_entity_poly.entity_id
_entity_poly.type
_entity_poly.pdbx_seq_one_letter_code
_entity_poly.pdbx_strand_id
1 'polypeptide(L)'
;MPLTTITDETRLALTTLAERTIGFNVPSIRLGVTGLARAGKTVFISALVHNLIHGGRLPLFRSYSSGRVLGARLEPQPDDAVPRFEYERHVEALVEDRVWPDSTRQISELRLTVAYESASFLTRTIGGGRMHIDIVDYPGEWLLDLPLLSKDFATWSREALAFARAPERGDTAAAWLGQLAAVDPKAPEDEALARRLAGTFTDYLRKTRAESGSLSTLPPGRFLMPGDLDGSPALTFSPLDLADDAIPPGSTAAMMARRFESYKSAVVRPFFRDHFARLDRQ
;
A
#
# COMPACT_ATOMS: atom_id res chain seq x y z
N MET A 1 -16.92 49.86 21.78
CA MET A 1 -16.06 48.65 21.66
C MET A 1 -16.87 47.50 22.22
N PRO A 2 -17.38 46.60 21.36
CA PRO A 2 -18.55 45.81 21.71
C PRO A 2 -18.17 44.56 22.50
N LEU A 3 -18.98 44.27 23.52
CA LEU A 3 -18.95 43.09 24.40
C LEU A 3 -19.48 41.82 23.68
N THR A 4 -19.53 41.82 22.35
CA THR A 4 -20.16 40.75 21.54
C THR A 4 -19.24 39.58 21.24
N THR A 5 -17.93 39.70 21.47
CA THR A 5 -16.96 38.66 21.09
C THR A 5 -16.80 37.53 22.13
N ILE A 6 -16.92 37.83 23.42
CA ILE A 6 -16.61 36.84 24.47
C ILE A 6 -17.70 35.77 24.60
N THR A 7 -18.98 36.14 24.40
CA THR A 7 -20.10 35.19 24.38
C THR A 7 -20.13 34.32 23.13
N ASP A 8 -19.66 34.83 21.98
CA ASP A 8 -19.60 34.06 20.74
C ASP A 8 -18.40 33.10 20.74
N GLU A 9 -17.24 33.50 21.26
CA GLU A 9 -16.09 32.60 21.41
C GLU A 9 -16.35 31.46 22.41
N THR A 10 -17.04 31.75 23.51
CA THR A 10 -17.42 30.71 24.49
C THR A 10 -18.50 29.80 23.94
N ARG A 11 -19.46 30.32 23.16
CA ARG A 11 -20.48 29.51 22.49
C ARG A 11 -19.88 28.66 21.37
N LEU A 12 -18.96 29.20 20.58
CA LEU A 12 -18.21 28.48 19.55
C LEU A 12 -17.35 27.39 20.18
N ALA A 13 -16.58 27.70 21.23
CA ALA A 13 -15.78 26.72 21.97
C ALA A 13 -16.63 25.63 22.63
N LEU A 14 -17.80 25.99 23.19
CA LEU A 14 -18.77 25.03 23.73
C LEU A 14 -19.43 24.18 22.64
N THR A 15 -19.67 24.71 21.43
CA THR A 15 -20.14 23.89 20.30
C THR A 15 -19.05 22.99 19.74
N THR A 16 -17.79 23.44 19.65
CA THR A 16 -16.68 22.57 19.24
C THR A 16 -16.37 21.51 20.30
N LEU A 17 -16.56 21.83 21.59
CA LEU A 17 -16.49 20.87 22.68
C LEU A 17 -17.71 19.94 22.71
N ALA A 18 -18.92 20.40 22.42
CA ALA A 18 -20.11 19.55 22.31
C ALA A 18 -20.03 18.59 21.11
N GLU A 19 -19.49 19.06 19.97
CA GLU A 19 -19.17 18.20 18.81
C GLU A 19 -18.02 17.22 19.12
N ARG A 20 -17.05 17.61 19.97
CA ARG A 20 -15.96 16.73 20.42
C ARG A 20 -16.30 15.81 21.59
N THR A 21 -17.33 16.10 22.39
CA THR A 21 -17.70 15.31 23.59
C THR A 21 -18.82 14.30 23.36
N ILE A 22 -19.50 14.35 22.21
CA ILE A 22 -20.23 13.18 21.68
C ILE A 22 -19.25 12.13 21.13
N GLY A 23 -17.97 12.50 20.95
CA GLY A 23 -16.88 11.64 20.49
C GLY A 23 -16.26 10.71 21.55
N PHE A 24 -17.07 10.13 22.45
CA PHE A 24 -16.60 8.95 23.19
C PHE A 24 -16.41 7.79 22.18
N ASN A 25 -15.15 7.58 21.76
CA ASN A 25 -14.64 6.45 20.96
C ASN A 25 -15.68 5.82 20.02
N VAL A 26 -15.97 6.48 18.90
CA VAL A 26 -16.61 5.78 17.78
C VAL A 26 -15.68 4.62 17.40
N PRO A 27 -16.11 3.35 17.54
CA PRO A 27 -15.27 2.21 17.26
C PRO A 27 -14.81 2.28 15.80
N SER A 28 -13.53 2.02 15.58
CA SER A 28 -12.93 2.00 14.25
C SER A 28 -12.49 0.58 13.89
N ILE A 29 -12.58 0.27 12.60
CA ILE A 29 -12.00 -0.94 12.02
C ILE A 29 -11.19 -0.54 10.79
N ARG A 30 -9.93 -0.98 10.72
CA ARG A 30 -9.06 -0.82 9.56
C ARG A 30 -9.18 -2.02 8.65
N LEU A 31 -9.72 -1.80 7.45
CA LEU A 31 -9.87 -2.79 6.38
C LEU A 31 -8.80 -2.55 5.31
N GLY A 32 -7.84 -3.45 5.21
CA GLY A 32 -6.86 -3.44 4.13
C GLY A 32 -7.46 -4.04 2.87
N VAL A 33 -7.44 -3.31 1.76
CA VAL A 33 -7.84 -3.83 0.45
C VAL A 33 -6.58 -3.96 -0.40
N THR A 34 -6.31 -5.18 -0.84
CA THR A 34 -5.13 -5.46 -1.66
C THR A 34 -5.42 -6.49 -2.74
N GLY A 35 -4.41 -6.77 -3.55
CA GLY A 35 -4.51 -7.54 -4.79
C GLY A 35 -3.54 -7.01 -5.83
N LEU A 36 -3.22 -7.85 -6.82
CA LEU A 36 -2.34 -7.51 -7.93
C LEU A 36 -2.82 -6.24 -8.67
N ALA A 37 -1.92 -5.57 -9.38
CA ALA A 37 -2.34 -4.50 -10.29
C ALA A 37 -3.43 -5.01 -11.25
N ARG A 38 -4.45 -4.17 -11.47
CA ARG A 38 -5.66 -4.49 -12.24
C ARG A 38 -6.57 -5.61 -11.69
N ALA A 39 -6.41 -6.01 -10.42
CA ALA A 39 -7.36 -6.92 -9.77
C ALA A 39 -8.74 -6.28 -9.47
N GLY A 40 -8.94 -4.99 -9.78
CA GLY A 40 -10.22 -4.31 -9.57
C GLY A 40 -10.41 -3.68 -8.18
N LYS A 41 -9.34 -3.49 -7.40
CA LYS A 41 -9.40 -2.88 -6.05
C LYS A 41 -10.13 -1.53 -6.03
N THR A 42 -9.71 -0.63 -6.90
CA THR A 42 -10.28 0.72 -7.03
C THR A 42 -11.77 0.68 -7.35
N VAL A 43 -12.17 -0.22 -8.26
CA VAL A 43 -13.59 -0.42 -8.62
C VAL A 43 -14.36 -1.01 -7.45
N PHE A 44 -13.81 -2.02 -6.77
CA PHE A 44 -14.42 -2.65 -5.61
C PHE A 44 -14.67 -1.64 -4.48
N ILE A 45 -13.66 -0.86 -4.10
CA ILE A 45 -13.77 0.16 -3.04
C ILE A 45 -14.79 1.22 -3.45
N SER A 46 -14.69 1.76 -4.67
CA SER A 46 -15.61 2.79 -5.16
C SER A 46 -17.05 2.29 -5.17
N ALA A 47 -17.30 1.07 -5.67
CA ALA A 47 -18.62 0.48 -5.68
C ALA A 47 -19.15 0.22 -4.26
N LEU A 48 -18.32 -0.33 -3.36
CA LEU A 48 -18.70 -0.59 -1.97
C LEU A 48 -19.11 0.71 -1.26
N VAL A 49 -18.25 1.73 -1.31
CA VAL A 49 -18.48 3.04 -0.69
C VAL A 49 -19.71 3.69 -1.30
N HIS A 50 -19.85 3.69 -2.63
CA HIS A 50 -20.97 4.30 -3.33
C HIS A 50 -22.30 3.67 -2.92
N ASN A 51 -22.38 2.34 -2.88
CA ASN A 51 -23.59 1.62 -2.48
C ASN A 51 -23.95 1.86 -1.01
N LEU A 52 -22.97 2.00 -0.12
CA LEU A 52 -23.23 2.27 1.31
C LEU A 52 -23.73 3.70 1.56
N ILE A 53 -23.24 4.68 0.80
CA ILE A 53 -23.63 6.09 0.95
C ILE A 53 -24.99 6.36 0.29
N HIS A 54 -25.21 5.89 -0.93
CA HIS A 54 -26.36 6.29 -1.76
C HIS A 54 -27.55 5.33 -1.72
N GLY A 55 -27.44 4.19 -1.02
CA GLY A 55 -28.59 3.31 -0.88
C GLY A 55 -28.65 2.19 -1.93
N GLY A 56 -27.56 1.45 -2.13
CA GLY A 56 -27.46 0.33 -3.07
C GLY A 56 -28.29 -0.92 -2.75
N ARG A 57 -28.37 -1.87 -3.69
CA ARG A 57 -29.03 -3.18 -3.47
C ARG A 57 -28.01 -4.21 -2.98
N LEU A 58 -27.90 -4.41 -1.67
CA LEU A 58 -26.96 -5.35 -1.04
C LEU A 58 -27.70 -6.53 -0.35
N PRO A 59 -28.35 -7.44 -1.08
CA PRO A 59 -29.22 -8.49 -0.49
C PRO A 59 -28.47 -9.47 0.40
N LEU A 60 -27.21 -9.77 0.07
CA LEU A 60 -26.36 -10.68 0.84
C LEU A 60 -25.76 -10.04 2.10
N PHE A 61 -25.78 -8.70 2.19
CA PHE A 61 -25.30 -8.00 3.37
C PHE A 61 -26.43 -7.87 4.39
N ARG A 62 -26.59 -8.90 5.24
CA ARG A 62 -27.72 -9.03 6.19
C ARG A 62 -28.03 -7.78 7.00
N SER A 63 -27.02 -7.05 7.48
CA SER A 63 -27.23 -5.83 8.26
C SER A 63 -27.86 -4.71 7.44
N TYR A 64 -27.48 -4.63 6.17
CA TYR A 64 -28.04 -3.66 5.24
C TYR A 64 -29.43 -4.09 4.76
N SER A 65 -29.60 -5.36 4.36
CA SER A 65 -30.89 -5.88 3.86
C SER A 65 -31.97 -5.97 4.93
N SER A 66 -31.60 -6.09 6.21
CA SER A 66 -32.54 -6.01 7.34
C SER A 66 -32.85 -4.58 7.78
N GLY A 67 -32.39 -3.56 7.05
CA GLY A 67 -32.61 -2.15 7.39
C GLY A 67 -31.87 -1.64 8.63
N ARG A 68 -30.85 -2.35 9.12
CA ARG A 68 -30.10 -1.94 10.31
C ARG A 68 -28.99 -0.94 10.01
N VAL A 69 -28.60 -0.75 8.75
CA VAL A 69 -27.70 0.33 8.36
C VAL A 69 -28.55 1.57 8.11
N LEU A 70 -28.41 2.58 8.97
CA LEU A 70 -29.19 3.81 8.93
C LEU A 70 -28.66 4.79 7.87
N GLY A 71 -27.36 4.71 7.58
CA GLY A 71 -26.70 5.51 6.55
C GLY A 71 -25.19 5.46 6.68
N ALA A 72 -24.49 5.85 5.62
CA ALA A 72 -23.04 6.00 5.62
C ALA A 72 -22.64 7.35 5.02
N ARG A 73 -21.52 7.90 5.50
CA ARG A 73 -20.93 9.13 4.96
C ARG A 73 -19.42 9.11 5.05
N LEU A 74 -18.77 9.83 4.15
CA LEU A 74 -17.34 10.08 4.23
C LEU A 74 -17.05 11.06 5.36
N GLU A 75 -16.01 10.78 6.14
CA GLU A 75 -15.45 11.71 7.12
C GLU A 75 -13.95 11.89 6.86
N PRO A 76 -13.32 12.97 7.38
CA PRO A 76 -11.89 13.15 7.29
C PRO A 76 -11.14 11.92 7.81
N GLN A 77 -10.12 11.49 7.06
CA GLN A 77 -9.30 10.34 7.41
C GLN A 77 -8.41 10.65 8.65
N PRO A 78 -7.94 9.62 9.37
CA PRO A 78 -7.15 9.83 10.59
C PRO A 78 -5.68 10.21 10.34
N ASP A 79 -5.13 9.85 9.18
CA ASP A 79 -3.70 10.00 8.87
C ASP A 79 -3.51 10.95 7.69
N ASP A 80 -3.09 12.18 7.96
CA ASP A 80 -2.86 13.20 6.95
C ASP A 80 -1.57 12.98 6.14
N ALA A 81 -0.71 12.03 6.53
CA ALA A 81 0.49 11.68 5.78
C ALA A 81 0.21 10.70 4.64
N VAL A 82 -0.96 10.05 4.63
CA VAL A 82 -1.37 9.09 3.60
C VAL A 82 -2.28 9.79 2.59
N PRO A 83 -2.07 9.63 1.27
CA PRO A 83 -2.99 10.18 0.27
C PRO A 83 -4.43 9.69 0.48
N ARG A 84 -5.41 10.58 0.32
CA ARG A 84 -6.82 10.20 0.35
C ARG A 84 -7.18 9.40 -0.91
N PHE A 85 -7.99 8.35 -0.76
CA PHE A 85 -8.58 7.66 -1.90
C PHE A 85 -9.54 8.59 -2.65
N GLU A 86 -9.31 8.78 -3.95
CA GLU A 86 -10.05 9.72 -4.81
C GLU A 86 -11.43 9.17 -5.23
N TYR A 87 -12.27 8.85 -4.24
CA TYR A 87 -13.59 8.24 -4.43
C TYR A 87 -14.43 8.99 -5.47
N GLU A 88 -14.51 10.33 -5.35
CA GLU A 88 -15.34 11.15 -6.22
C GLU A 88 -14.91 11.03 -7.69
N ARG A 89 -13.59 11.15 -7.95
CA ARG A 89 -13.01 11.00 -9.28
C ARG A 89 -13.24 9.59 -9.84
N HIS A 90 -13.11 8.56 -9.02
CA HIS A 90 -13.30 7.18 -9.47
C HIS A 90 -14.77 6.87 -9.82
N VAL A 91 -15.72 7.47 -9.10
CA VAL A 91 -17.15 7.37 -9.43
C VAL A 91 -17.47 8.12 -10.72
N GLU A 92 -16.95 9.34 -10.89
CA GLU A 92 -17.09 10.12 -12.12
C GLU A 92 -16.57 9.33 -13.34
N ALA A 93 -15.37 8.77 -13.24
CA ALA A 93 -14.79 7.93 -14.29
C ALA A 93 -15.69 6.75 -14.67
N LEU A 94 -16.29 6.07 -13.69
CA LEU A 94 -17.13 4.89 -13.91
C LEU A 94 -18.52 5.24 -14.47
N VAL A 95 -19.13 6.32 -13.98
CA VAL A 95 -20.53 6.67 -14.26
C VAL A 95 -20.65 7.61 -15.45
N GLU A 96 -19.87 8.69 -15.46
CA GLU A 96 -19.92 9.74 -16.48
C GLU A 96 -19.07 9.35 -17.69
N ASP A 97 -17.77 9.14 -17.49
CA ASP A 97 -16.82 8.86 -18.57
C ASP A 97 -16.93 7.42 -19.09
N ARG A 98 -17.51 6.52 -18.29
CA ARG A 98 -17.64 5.08 -18.57
C ARG A 98 -16.30 4.40 -18.86
N VAL A 99 -15.26 4.84 -18.17
CA VAL A 99 -13.91 4.28 -18.24
C VAL A 99 -13.55 3.63 -16.91
N TRP A 100 -12.69 2.60 -16.98
CA TRP A 100 -12.16 1.99 -15.77
C TRP A 100 -11.15 2.94 -15.11
N PRO A 101 -11.27 3.20 -13.79
CA PRO A 101 -10.32 4.03 -13.07
C PRO A 101 -8.89 3.49 -13.15
N ASP A 102 -7.93 4.41 -13.07
CA ASP A 102 -6.51 4.05 -13.01
C ASP A 102 -6.23 3.09 -11.84
N SER A 103 -5.35 2.13 -12.08
CA SER A 103 -4.90 1.21 -11.02
C SER A 103 -4.10 1.94 -9.96
N THR A 104 -4.36 1.61 -8.69
CA THR A 104 -3.64 2.09 -7.51
C THR A 104 -2.12 1.91 -7.65
N ARG A 105 -1.37 3.02 -7.66
CA ARG A 105 0.11 3.04 -7.74
C ARG A 105 0.80 3.37 -6.42
N GLN A 106 0.05 3.92 -5.48
CA GLN A 106 0.50 4.35 -4.15
C GLN A 106 -0.52 3.91 -3.10
N ILE A 107 -0.12 3.90 -1.83
CA ILE A 107 -1.08 3.67 -0.75
C ILE A 107 -2.09 4.82 -0.68
N SER A 108 -3.35 4.51 -0.42
CA SER A 108 -4.37 5.51 -0.15
C SER A 108 -5.36 5.05 0.91
N GLU A 109 -5.98 5.98 1.61
CA GLU A 109 -6.93 5.70 2.69
C GLU A 109 -8.22 6.50 2.53
N LEU A 110 -9.35 5.96 3.00
CA LEU A 110 -10.57 6.71 3.21
C LEU A 110 -11.27 6.26 4.49
N ARG A 111 -11.95 7.19 5.15
CA ARG A 111 -12.81 6.90 6.30
C ARG A 111 -14.27 6.97 5.90
N LEU A 112 -14.97 5.85 6.10
CA LEU A 112 -16.43 5.77 5.99
C LEU A 112 -17.02 5.63 7.39
N THR A 113 -17.93 6.53 7.76
CA THR A 113 -18.68 6.38 9.01
C THR A 113 -20.06 5.80 8.72
N VAL A 114 -20.35 4.66 9.33
CA VAL A 114 -21.61 3.94 9.19
C VAL A 114 -22.43 4.07 10.48
N ALA A 115 -23.62 4.63 10.37
CA ALA A 115 -24.62 4.62 11.44
C ALA A 115 -25.45 3.34 11.34
N TYR A 116 -25.63 2.65 12.46
CA TYR A 116 -26.33 1.36 12.48
C TYR A 116 -27.19 1.17 13.73
N GLU A 117 -28.16 0.28 13.64
CA GLU A 117 -28.96 -0.21 14.77
C GLU A 117 -28.42 -1.54 15.29
N SER A 118 -28.28 -1.66 16.62
CA SER A 118 -27.76 -2.87 17.25
C SER A 118 -28.64 -4.10 16.98
N ALA A 119 -28.01 -5.26 16.78
CA ALA A 119 -28.71 -6.53 16.56
C ALA A 119 -29.41 -7.07 17.82
N SER A 120 -28.90 -6.74 19.01
CA SER A 120 -29.33 -7.36 20.26
C SER A 120 -30.55 -6.67 20.86
N PHE A 121 -31.60 -7.46 21.12
CA PHE A 121 -32.86 -7.03 21.74
C PHE A 121 -32.65 -6.38 23.13
N LEU A 122 -31.63 -6.83 23.87
CA LEU A 122 -31.23 -6.27 25.17
C LEU A 122 -30.53 -4.90 25.07
N THR A 123 -29.94 -4.58 23.92
CA THR A 123 -29.21 -3.31 23.68
C THR A 123 -30.01 -2.30 22.88
N ARG A 124 -31.26 -2.59 22.49
CA ARG A 124 -32.14 -1.63 21.81
C ARG A 124 -32.38 -0.36 22.64
N THR A 125 -32.33 -0.48 23.96
CA THR A 125 -32.43 0.64 24.90
C THR A 125 -31.18 1.54 24.93
N ILE A 126 -30.05 1.11 24.36
CA ILE A 126 -28.78 1.87 24.32
C ILE A 126 -28.67 2.72 23.03
N GLY A 127 -29.62 2.61 22.10
CA GLY A 127 -29.63 3.39 20.86
C GLY A 127 -28.70 2.85 19.78
N GLY A 128 -28.87 3.36 18.56
CA GLY A 128 -27.99 3.06 17.43
C GLY A 128 -26.55 3.50 17.67
N GLY A 129 -25.61 2.85 17.00
CA GLY A 129 -24.18 3.15 17.07
C GLY A 129 -23.67 3.82 15.80
N ARG A 130 -22.49 4.43 15.90
CA ARG A 130 -21.66 4.81 14.76
C ARG A 130 -20.42 3.95 14.79
N MET A 131 -19.88 3.61 13.62
CA MET A 131 -18.55 3.02 13.51
C MET A 131 -17.79 3.63 12.34
N HIS A 132 -16.49 3.78 12.51
CA HIS A 132 -15.58 4.17 11.44
C HIS A 132 -15.05 2.90 10.76
N ILE A 133 -15.07 2.91 9.44
CA ILE A 133 -14.44 1.90 8.59
C ILE A 133 -13.36 2.64 7.81
N ASP A 134 -12.11 2.42 8.20
CA ASP A 134 -10.94 2.99 7.56
C ASP A 134 -10.46 1.99 6.49
N ILE A 135 -10.71 2.31 5.22
CA ILE A 135 -10.35 1.46 4.09
C ILE A 135 -9.00 1.92 3.56
N VAL A 136 -8.01 1.03 3.61
CA VAL A 136 -6.64 1.29 3.15
C VAL A 136 -6.38 0.48 1.89
N ASP A 137 -6.22 1.16 0.74
CA ASP A 137 -5.87 0.54 -0.54
C ASP A 137 -4.36 0.59 -0.75
N TYR A 138 -3.75 -0.57 -1.03
CA TYR A 138 -2.31 -0.65 -1.31
C TYR A 138 -1.97 -1.73 -2.35
N PRO A 139 -0.89 -1.58 -3.13
CA PRO A 139 -0.45 -2.60 -4.09
C PRO A 139 -0.05 -3.91 -3.39
N GLY A 140 -0.60 -5.05 -3.83
CA GLY A 140 -0.29 -6.36 -3.22
C GLY A 140 1.17 -6.79 -3.42
N GLU A 141 1.82 -6.28 -4.47
CA GLU A 141 3.24 -6.48 -4.76
C GLU A 141 4.13 -6.05 -3.59
N TRP A 142 3.68 -5.10 -2.78
CA TRP A 142 4.41 -4.61 -1.63
C TRP A 142 4.50 -5.61 -0.47
N LEU A 143 3.63 -6.62 -0.44
CA LEU A 143 3.72 -7.71 0.55
C LEU A 143 4.87 -8.68 0.21
N LEU A 144 5.30 -8.72 -1.05
CA LEU A 144 6.40 -9.58 -1.51
C LEU A 144 7.74 -9.19 -0.89
N ASP A 145 7.86 -7.96 -0.40
CA ASP A 145 9.08 -7.45 0.23
C ASP A 145 9.26 -7.89 1.69
N LEU A 146 8.23 -8.43 2.35
CA LEU A 146 8.31 -8.81 3.76
C LEU A 146 9.44 -9.81 4.07
N PRO A 147 9.68 -10.85 3.26
CA PRO A 147 10.80 -11.78 3.46
C PRO A 147 12.18 -11.11 3.37
N LEU A 148 12.31 -9.90 2.80
CA LEU A 148 13.59 -9.20 2.76
C LEU A 148 14.03 -8.71 4.15
N LEU A 149 13.09 -8.50 5.08
CA LEU A 149 13.40 -8.00 6.42
C LEU A 149 14.26 -8.99 7.23
N SER A 150 14.17 -10.29 6.92
CA SER A 150 14.94 -11.35 7.58
C SER A 150 16.21 -11.77 6.82
N LYS A 151 16.51 -11.16 5.67
CA LYS A 151 17.64 -11.53 4.81
C LYS A 151 18.69 -10.43 4.76
N ASP A 152 19.95 -10.82 4.70
CA ASP A 152 21.03 -9.92 4.29
C ASP A 152 21.13 -9.88 2.75
N PHE A 153 21.91 -8.91 2.25
CA PHE A 153 22.09 -8.70 0.81
C PHE A 153 22.68 -9.93 0.10
N ALA A 154 23.60 -10.66 0.75
CA ALA A 154 24.24 -11.81 0.15
C ALA A 154 23.28 -13.00 0.00
N THR A 155 22.49 -13.28 1.03
CA THR A 155 21.46 -14.32 1.02
C THR A 155 20.40 -14.02 -0.02
N TRP A 156 19.87 -12.79 -0.02
CA TRP A 156 18.91 -12.37 -1.04
C TRP A 156 19.50 -12.47 -2.45
N SER A 157 20.76 -12.07 -2.64
CA SER A 157 21.40 -12.13 -3.96
C SER A 157 21.51 -13.57 -4.48
N ARG A 158 21.96 -14.51 -3.64
CA ARG A 158 22.06 -15.94 -4.01
C ARG A 158 20.71 -16.52 -4.39
N GLU A 159 19.66 -16.24 -3.63
CA GLU A 159 18.31 -16.73 -3.90
C GLU A 159 17.73 -16.15 -5.20
N ALA A 160 17.88 -14.83 -5.40
CA ALA A 160 17.41 -14.15 -6.60
C ALA A 160 18.10 -14.69 -7.87
N LEU A 161 19.41 -14.95 -7.78
CA LEU A 161 20.19 -15.53 -8.87
C LEU A 161 19.85 -16.99 -9.13
N ALA A 162 19.65 -17.80 -8.08
CA ALA A 162 19.24 -19.19 -8.22
C ALA A 162 17.91 -19.30 -8.97
N PHE A 163 16.95 -18.44 -8.64
CA PHE A 163 15.66 -18.39 -9.32
C PHE A 163 15.78 -17.92 -10.78
N ALA A 164 16.60 -16.91 -11.06
CA ALA A 164 16.79 -16.39 -12.41
C ALA A 164 17.57 -17.34 -13.34
N ARG A 165 18.45 -18.16 -12.77
CA ARG A 165 19.20 -19.20 -13.48
C ARG A 165 18.39 -20.48 -13.71
N ALA A 166 17.16 -20.56 -13.20
CA ALA A 166 16.29 -21.69 -13.47
C ALA A 166 15.99 -21.80 -14.99
N PRO A 167 15.92 -23.02 -15.56
CA PRO A 167 15.74 -23.20 -17.01
C PRO A 167 14.52 -22.48 -17.59
N GLU A 168 13.43 -22.40 -16.83
CA GLU A 168 12.17 -21.76 -17.24
C GLU A 168 12.28 -20.23 -17.40
N ARG A 169 13.36 -19.62 -16.89
CA ARG A 169 13.56 -18.15 -16.84
C ARG A 169 14.74 -17.65 -17.66
N GLY A 170 15.45 -18.56 -18.34
CA GLY A 170 16.66 -18.24 -19.10
C GLY A 170 16.46 -17.07 -20.07
N ASP A 171 15.39 -17.10 -20.87
CA ASP A 171 15.09 -16.06 -21.86
C ASP A 171 14.73 -14.72 -21.20
N THR A 172 13.92 -14.76 -20.13
CA THR A 172 13.45 -13.60 -19.39
C THR A 172 14.59 -12.86 -18.67
N ALA A 173 15.53 -13.63 -18.10
CA ALA A 173 16.65 -13.14 -17.31
C ALA A 173 17.92 -12.86 -18.14
N ALA A 174 18.01 -13.32 -19.39
CA ALA A 174 19.22 -13.30 -20.22
C ALA A 174 19.92 -11.93 -20.27
N ALA A 175 19.16 -10.85 -20.48
CA ALA A 175 19.72 -9.50 -20.56
C ALA A 175 20.38 -9.05 -19.26
N TRP A 176 19.75 -9.35 -18.13
CA TRP A 176 20.28 -9.01 -16.80
C TRP A 176 21.48 -9.90 -16.44
N LEU A 177 21.36 -11.22 -16.58
CA LEU A 177 22.45 -12.16 -16.30
C LEU A 177 23.68 -11.91 -17.18
N GLY A 178 23.48 -11.52 -18.44
CA GLY A 178 24.56 -11.15 -19.36
C GLY A 178 25.33 -9.91 -18.91
N GLN A 179 24.65 -8.88 -18.39
CA GLN A 179 25.32 -7.72 -17.80
C GLN A 179 26.03 -8.09 -16.50
N LEU A 180 25.38 -8.90 -15.67
CA LEU A 180 25.91 -9.31 -14.38
C LEU A 180 27.23 -10.10 -14.51
N ALA A 181 27.35 -10.96 -15.53
CA ALA A 181 28.56 -11.75 -15.77
C ALA A 181 29.83 -10.91 -16.01
N ALA A 182 29.68 -9.64 -16.44
CA ALA A 182 30.79 -8.72 -16.67
C ALA A 182 31.13 -7.85 -15.45
N VAL A 183 30.39 -7.99 -14.35
CA VAL A 183 30.57 -7.16 -13.15
C VAL A 183 31.55 -7.81 -12.20
N ASP A 184 32.59 -7.08 -11.82
CA ASP A 184 33.40 -7.40 -10.65
C ASP A 184 32.77 -6.73 -9.41
N PRO A 185 32.20 -7.51 -8.46
CA PRO A 185 31.59 -6.95 -7.26
C PRO A 185 32.57 -6.18 -6.37
N LYS A 186 33.87 -6.45 -6.48
CA LYS A 186 34.94 -5.84 -5.66
C LYS A 186 35.53 -4.58 -6.29
N ALA A 187 35.18 -4.28 -7.54
CA ALA A 187 35.56 -3.04 -8.19
C ALA A 187 34.98 -1.83 -7.42
N PRO A 188 35.60 -0.63 -7.53
CA PRO A 188 35.09 0.60 -6.92
C PRO A 188 33.61 0.86 -7.23
N GLU A 189 32.92 1.57 -6.35
CA GLU A 189 31.52 1.95 -6.54
C GLU A 189 31.29 2.75 -7.84
N ASP A 190 30.31 2.31 -8.65
CA ASP A 190 29.91 2.97 -9.90
C ASP A 190 28.39 3.15 -9.95
N GLU A 191 27.95 4.40 -9.85
CA GLU A 191 26.54 4.80 -9.90
C GLU A 191 25.87 4.41 -11.23
N ALA A 192 26.59 4.61 -12.34
CA ALA A 192 26.05 4.33 -13.66
C ALA A 192 25.87 2.82 -13.85
N LEU A 193 26.80 2.01 -13.36
CA LEU A 193 26.67 0.55 -13.32
C LEU A 193 25.45 0.15 -12.47
N ALA A 194 25.31 0.72 -11.28
CA ALA A 194 24.21 0.37 -10.40
C ALA A 194 22.83 0.68 -10.99
N ARG A 195 22.68 1.83 -11.64
CA ARG A 195 21.43 2.19 -12.35
C ARG A 195 21.14 1.25 -13.53
N ARG A 196 22.16 0.88 -14.31
CA ARG A 196 22.00 -0.07 -15.44
C ARG A 196 21.57 -1.45 -14.96
N LEU A 197 22.25 -1.99 -13.93
CA LEU A 197 21.91 -3.29 -13.35
C LEU A 197 20.50 -3.28 -12.74
N ALA A 198 20.15 -2.25 -11.96
CA ALA A 198 18.83 -2.12 -11.38
C ALA A 198 17.73 -2.02 -12.45
N GLY A 199 17.99 -1.30 -13.54
CA GLY A 199 17.06 -1.20 -14.68
C GLY A 199 16.80 -2.55 -15.35
N THR A 200 17.86 -3.28 -15.72
CA THR A 200 17.72 -4.60 -16.35
C THR A 200 17.13 -5.66 -15.41
N PHE A 201 17.46 -5.61 -14.12
CA PHE A 201 16.83 -6.44 -13.10
C PHE A 201 15.34 -6.13 -12.96
N THR A 202 14.95 -4.84 -12.95
CA THR A 202 13.54 -4.43 -12.92
C THR A 202 12.78 -4.94 -14.14
N ASP A 203 13.39 -4.86 -15.33
CA ASP A 203 12.77 -5.37 -16.55
C ASP A 203 12.60 -6.89 -16.53
N TYR A 204 13.58 -7.61 -15.99
CA TYR A 204 13.45 -9.05 -15.72
C TYR A 204 12.26 -9.35 -14.78
N LEU A 205 12.11 -8.61 -13.68
CA LEU A 205 10.96 -8.78 -12.77
C LEU A 205 9.63 -8.49 -13.47
N ARG A 206 9.57 -7.45 -14.32
CA ARG A 206 8.36 -7.09 -15.09
C ARG A 206 7.95 -8.19 -16.05
N LYS A 207 8.91 -8.75 -16.80
CA LYS A 207 8.64 -9.83 -17.75
C LYS A 207 8.22 -11.11 -17.02
N THR A 208 8.91 -11.46 -15.94
CA THR A 208 8.58 -12.62 -15.10
C THR A 208 7.14 -12.54 -14.61
N ARG A 209 6.70 -11.36 -14.17
CA ARG A 209 5.32 -11.09 -13.76
C ARG A 209 4.31 -11.26 -14.90
N ALA A 210 4.63 -10.74 -16.08
CA ALA A 210 3.74 -10.82 -17.22
C ALA A 210 3.50 -12.26 -17.67
N GLU A 211 4.51 -13.12 -17.56
CA GLU A 211 4.44 -14.54 -17.92
C GLU A 211 3.71 -15.39 -16.87
N SER A 212 3.95 -15.15 -15.57
CA SER A 212 3.42 -16.02 -14.51
C SER A 212 1.99 -15.71 -14.08
N GLY A 213 1.45 -14.52 -14.41
CA GLY A 213 0.07 -14.12 -14.08
C GLY A 213 -0.27 -14.12 -12.59
N SER A 214 0.71 -14.28 -11.69
CA SER A 214 0.54 -14.56 -10.26
C SER A 214 1.48 -13.71 -9.39
N LEU A 215 1.13 -13.57 -8.11
CA LEU A 215 1.94 -12.98 -7.02
C LEU A 215 3.27 -13.71 -6.77
N SER A 216 3.55 -14.81 -7.49
CA SER A 216 4.81 -15.57 -7.38
C SER A 216 5.94 -14.89 -8.17
N THR A 217 6.16 -13.59 -7.92
CA THR A 217 7.33 -12.88 -8.41
C THR A 217 8.28 -12.65 -7.25
N LEU A 218 9.58 -12.78 -7.51
CA LEU A 218 10.59 -12.47 -6.51
C LEU A 218 10.50 -11.00 -6.07
N PRO A 219 10.82 -10.70 -4.80
CA PRO A 219 11.09 -9.34 -4.37
C PRO A 219 12.30 -8.74 -5.11
N PRO A 220 12.37 -7.41 -5.28
CA PRO A 220 11.57 -6.41 -4.54
C PRO A 220 10.29 -5.95 -5.25
N GLY A 221 9.19 -5.83 -4.50
CA GLY A 221 7.87 -5.45 -5.01
C GLY A 221 7.80 -4.00 -5.51
N ARG A 222 8.50 -3.07 -4.86
CA ARG A 222 8.52 -1.64 -5.27
C ARG A 222 9.28 -1.39 -6.56
N PHE A 223 10.08 -2.34 -7.06
CA PHE A 223 10.69 -2.23 -8.38
C PHE A 223 9.61 -2.29 -9.48
N LEU A 224 8.52 -3.02 -9.21
CA LEU A 224 7.38 -3.13 -10.13
C LEU A 224 6.35 -2.02 -9.92
N MET A 225 6.17 -1.59 -8.67
CA MET A 225 5.22 -0.56 -8.28
C MET A 225 5.93 0.46 -7.36
N PRO A 226 6.68 1.42 -7.93
CA PRO A 226 7.54 2.31 -7.15
C PRO A 226 6.77 3.36 -6.32
N GLY A 227 5.54 3.70 -6.71
CA GLY A 227 4.78 4.76 -6.05
C GLY A 227 5.58 6.06 -6.00
N ASP A 228 5.67 6.67 -4.82
CA ASP A 228 6.40 7.91 -4.58
C ASP A 228 7.93 7.78 -4.66
N LEU A 229 8.45 6.54 -4.78
CA LEU A 229 9.88 6.26 -4.86
C LEU A 229 10.40 6.19 -6.29
N ASP A 230 9.58 6.52 -7.29
CA ASP A 230 10.03 6.51 -8.68
C ASP A 230 11.22 7.46 -8.89
N GLY A 231 12.28 6.94 -9.51
CA GLY A 231 13.56 7.65 -9.65
C GLY A 231 14.43 7.74 -8.39
N SER A 232 14.00 7.19 -7.25
CA SER A 232 14.78 7.22 -6.00
C SER A 232 16.04 6.33 -6.07
N PRO A 233 17.20 6.78 -5.53
CA PRO A 233 18.37 5.93 -5.36
C PRO A 233 18.10 4.66 -4.54
N ALA A 234 17.05 4.66 -3.70
CA ALA A 234 16.64 3.48 -2.94
C ALA A 234 16.19 2.32 -3.83
N LEU A 235 15.85 2.57 -5.11
CA LEU A 235 15.47 1.55 -6.10
C LEU A 235 16.58 1.28 -7.13
N THR A 236 17.82 1.67 -6.83
CA THR A 236 18.97 1.53 -7.76
C THR A 236 19.98 0.49 -7.28
N PHE A 237 19.47 -0.70 -6.95
CA PHE A 237 20.28 -1.88 -6.60
C PHE A 237 19.86 -3.13 -7.37
N SER A 238 20.75 -4.12 -7.42
CA SER A 238 20.55 -5.40 -8.10
C SER A 238 21.24 -6.51 -7.29
N PRO A 239 20.75 -7.77 -7.36
CA PRO A 239 21.52 -8.92 -6.89
C PRO A 239 22.89 -8.96 -7.59
N LEU A 240 23.91 -9.45 -6.86
CA LEU A 240 25.27 -9.66 -7.40
C LEU A 240 25.74 -11.10 -7.16
N ASP A 241 26.60 -11.61 -8.04
CA ASP A 241 27.35 -12.85 -7.81
C ASP A 241 28.44 -12.60 -6.77
N LEU A 242 28.14 -12.89 -5.50
CA LEU A 242 29.08 -12.72 -4.40
C LEU A 242 29.76 -14.05 -4.07
N ALA A 243 31.08 -13.99 -3.87
CA ALA A 243 31.81 -15.09 -3.23
C ALA A 243 31.57 -15.07 -1.71
N ASP A 244 31.88 -16.18 -1.03
CA ASP A 244 31.75 -16.30 0.43
C ASP A 244 32.85 -15.56 1.21
N ASP A 245 33.43 -14.51 0.63
CA ASP A 245 34.50 -13.71 1.22
C ASP A 245 34.04 -12.30 1.62
N ALA A 246 34.93 -11.58 2.31
CA ALA A 246 34.61 -10.27 2.83
C ALA A 246 34.41 -9.25 1.70
N ILE A 247 33.29 -8.51 1.76
CA ILE A 247 32.99 -7.42 0.83
C ILE A 247 33.89 -6.22 1.15
N PRO A 248 34.75 -5.77 0.21
CA PRO A 248 35.62 -4.62 0.45
C PRO A 248 34.81 -3.32 0.62
N PRO A 249 35.17 -2.43 1.58
CA PRO A 249 34.58 -1.10 1.67
C PRO A 249 34.80 -0.29 0.38
N GLY A 250 33.79 0.51 -0.01
CA GLY A 250 33.86 1.33 -1.24
C GLY A 250 33.72 0.54 -2.54
N SER A 251 33.44 -0.77 -2.48
CA SER A 251 33.16 -1.58 -3.65
C SER A 251 31.72 -1.45 -4.13
N THR A 252 31.47 -1.85 -5.38
CA THR A 252 30.12 -1.98 -5.93
C THR A 252 29.24 -2.88 -5.06
N ALA A 253 29.77 -4.00 -4.55
CA ALA A 253 29.04 -4.87 -3.63
C ALA A 253 28.66 -4.17 -2.31
N ALA A 254 29.57 -3.39 -1.72
CA ALA A 254 29.28 -2.61 -0.51
C ALA A 254 28.19 -1.56 -0.75
N MET A 255 28.25 -0.87 -1.90
CA MET A 255 27.23 0.10 -2.30
C MET A 255 25.85 -0.55 -2.47
N MET A 256 25.77 -1.70 -3.17
CA MET A 256 24.52 -2.43 -3.37
C MET A 256 23.93 -2.94 -2.05
N ALA A 257 24.77 -3.48 -1.16
CA ALA A 257 24.35 -3.93 0.16
C ALA A 257 23.81 -2.77 1.01
N ARG A 258 24.48 -1.61 1.00
CA ARG A 258 24.00 -0.38 1.67
C ARG A 258 22.64 0.05 1.13
N ARG A 259 22.45 0.05 -0.20
CA ARG A 259 21.17 0.41 -0.83
C ARG A 259 20.05 -0.57 -0.49
N PHE A 260 20.33 -1.86 -0.48
CA PHE A 260 19.40 -2.90 -0.06
C PHE A 260 18.96 -2.71 1.40
N GLU A 261 19.89 -2.46 2.32
CA GLU A 261 19.53 -2.17 3.72
C GLU A 261 18.77 -0.84 3.86
N SER A 262 19.11 0.17 3.06
CA SER A 262 18.37 1.45 3.01
C SER A 262 16.94 1.24 2.52
N TYR A 263 16.75 0.39 1.51
CA TYR A 263 15.43 0.01 1.03
C TYR A 263 14.62 -0.70 2.13
N LYS A 264 15.22 -1.66 2.84
CA LYS A 264 14.56 -2.33 3.98
C LYS A 264 14.16 -1.33 5.06
N SER A 265 15.05 -0.41 5.44
CA SER A 265 14.82 0.50 6.57
C SER A 265 13.88 1.66 6.24
N ALA A 266 13.98 2.23 5.05
CA ALA A 266 13.22 3.42 4.63
C ALA A 266 11.91 3.08 3.91
N VAL A 267 11.78 1.89 3.33
CA VAL A 267 10.61 1.52 2.49
C VAL A 267 9.82 0.37 3.11
N VAL A 268 10.49 -0.77 3.35
CA VAL A 268 9.78 -2.00 3.75
C VAL A 268 9.31 -1.93 5.20
N ARG A 269 10.19 -1.54 6.13
CA ARG A 269 9.86 -1.46 7.57
C ARG A 269 8.76 -0.43 7.87
N PRO A 270 8.81 0.82 7.36
CA PRO A 270 7.77 1.81 7.64
C PRO A 270 6.42 1.35 7.11
N PHE A 271 6.37 0.83 5.88
CA PHE A 271 5.12 0.31 5.32
C PHE A 271 4.49 -0.78 6.20
N PHE A 272 5.29 -1.74 6.66
CA PHE A 272 4.78 -2.81 7.52
C PHE A 272 4.30 -2.29 8.87
N ARG A 273 5.09 -1.42 9.52
CA ARG A 273 4.78 -0.90 10.85
C ARG A 273 3.57 0.05 10.85
N ASP A 274 3.52 0.94 9.87
CA ASP A 274 2.59 2.08 9.88
C ASP A 274 1.25 1.74 9.24
N HIS A 275 1.21 0.75 8.33
CA HIS A 275 -0.01 0.34 7.66
C HIS A 275 -0.38 -1.11 7.95
N PHE A 276 0.47 -2.08 7.57
CA PHE A 276 0.09 -3.49 7.62
C PHE A 276 -0.19 -4.00 9.04
N ALA A 277 0.68 -3.68 10.00
CA ALA A 277 0.53 -4.11 11.39
C ALA A 277 -0.68 -3.47 12.11
N ARG A 278 -1.30 -2.44 11.51
CA ARG A 278 -2.48 -1.75 12.04
C ARG A 278 -3.79 -2.21 11.41
N LEU A 279 -3.76 -3.17 10.49
CA LEU A 279 -4.96 -3.70 9.85
C LEU A 279 -5.70 -4.66 10.79
N ASP A 280 -7.02 -4.49 10.92
CA ASP A 280 -7.89 -5.40 11.68
C ASP A 280 -8.42 -6.53 10.79
N ARG A 281 -8.61 -6.24 9.49
CA ARG A 281 -9.15 -7.14 8.47
C ARG A 281 -8.48 -6.89 7.11
N GLN A 282 -8.48 -7.91 6.26
CA GLN A 282 -7.97 -7.88 4.88
C GLN A 282 -8.88 -8.69 3.96
#